data_AF-A0A917HRT0-F1
#
_entry.id   AF-A0A917HRT0-F1
#
_cell.length_a   1.000
_cell.length_b   1.000
_cell.length_c   1.000
_cell.angle_alpha   90.00
_cell.angle_beta   90.00
_cell.angle_gamma   90.00
#
_symmetry.space_group_name_H-M   'P 1'
#
loop_
_entity.id
_entity.type
_entity.pdbx_description
1 polymer ?
#
loop_
_entity_poly.entity_id
_entity_poly.type
_entity_poly.pdbx_seq_one_letter_code
_entity_poly.pdbx_strand_id
1 'polypeptide(L)'
;MIILWFGIMAIIVLFVQAKVFGRYALRNIGYTRHFQKRSCYRGEQLELVEQLTNEKWLPVPWLRVESQLSAFLHFQHQENLDVSSGQLSQNHKSFFALMPFTKITRRHRITAAKRGLYQLQTVTITGGDLLGMEQQTRQIPLGGILVVYPRPAEVPVNELPSHSWQGEISVRRWIIEDPFVITGARDYRTGDGYKQVNWKATARAGRLQVHQYDFTADRKLMVYLNVEDREAMWRSVTSEEMIERGIEMAAGAAQSVIQSGMEAGFGCNMPMLGGMDSVILEPRGGNGQLIELLEAMARLELTRTERFAELLQREADNAYSQRDILIISAYWNEEIDLQAERLRGNGNAVVHWMLADMPRNQEEKAGAAG
;
A
#
# COMPACT_ATOMS: atom_id res chain seq x y z
N MET A 1 20.71 -54.84 -45.70
CA MET A 1 19.22 -54.73 -45.63
C MET A 1 18.70 -54.40 -44.24
N ILE A 2 19.15 -55.08 -43.17
CA ILE A 2 18.65 -54.85 -41.80
C ILE A 2 18.83 -53.38 -41.35
N ILE A 3 20.00 -52.78 -41.59
CA ILE A 3 20.31 -51.38 -41.23
C ILE A 3 19.34 -50.38 -41.90
N LEU A 4 18.94 -50.65 -43.14
CA LEU A 4 18.01 -49.79 -43.89
C LEU A 4 16.60 -49.84 -43.29
N TRP A 5 16.15 -51.01 -42.87
CA TRP A 5 14.87 -51.17 -42.17
C TRP A 5 14.86 -50.51 -40.79
N PHE A 6 15.98 -50.57 -40.05
CA PHE A 6 16.14 -49.83 -38.80
C PHE A 6 16.05 -48.31 -39.01
N GLY A 7 16.70 -47.79 -40.06
CA GLY A 7 16.63 -46.37 -40.42
C GLY A 7 15.21 -45.91 -40.75
N ILE A 8 14.49 -46.67 -41.57
CA ILE A 8 13.07 -46.35 -41.91
C ILE A 8 12.18 -46.41 -40.66
N MET A 9 12.33 -47.44 -39.82
CA MET A 9 11.55 -47.55 -38.58
C MET A 9 11.81 -46.38 -37.64
N ALA A 10 13.08 -45.98 -37.48
CA ALA A 10 13.43 -44.82 -36.67
C ALA A 10 12.76 -43.53 -37.18
N ILE A 11 12.77 -43.30 -38.50
CA ILE A 11 12.11 -42.14 -39.11
C ILE A 11 10.60 -42.16 -38.87
N ILE A 12 9.95 -43.33 -39.00
CA ILE A 12 8.51 -43.48 -38.74
C ILE A 12 8.21 -43.17 -37.27
N VAL A 13 9.00 -43.71 -36.33
CA VAL A 13 8.81 -43.46 -34.90
C VAL A 13 8.96 -41.97 -34.58
N LEU A 14 10.00 -41.32 -35.12
CA LEU A 14 10.22 -39.88 -34.95
C LEU A 14 9.06 -39.06 -35.53
N PHE A 15 8.56 -39.42 -36.71
CA PHE A 15 7.44 -38.72 -37.33
C PHE A 15 6.14 -38.87 -36.52
N VAL A 16 5.80 -40.09 -36.09
CA VAL A 16 4.61 -40.36 -35.28
C VAL A 16 4.72 -39.63 -33.94
N GLN A 17 5.88 -39.70 -33.29
CA GLN A 17 6.15 -39.00 -32.04
C GLN A 17 5.98 -37.49 -32.21
N ALA A 18 6.60 -36.87 -33.22
CA ALA A 18 6.44 -35.45 -33.51
C ALA A 18 4.96 -35.05 -33.67
N LYS A 19 4.17 -35.82 -34.44
CA LYS A 19 2.75 -35.52 -34.67
C LYS A 19 1.87 -35.73 -33.44
N VAL A 20 2.13 -36.74 -32.63
CA VAL A 20 1.40 -36.97 -31.38
C VAL A 20 1.66 -35.84 -30.39
N PHE A 21 2.93 -35.49 -30.16
CA PHE A 21 3.28 -34.40 -29.25
C PHE A 21 2.82 -33.04 -29.79
N GLY A 22 3.01 -32.77 -31.08
CA GLY A 22 2.57 -31.54 -31.74
C GLY A 22 1.05 -31.33 -31.73
N ARG A 23 0.24 -32.35 -31.42
CA ARG A 23 -1.22 -32.23 -31.29
C ARG A 23 -1.72 -32.31 -29.84
N TYR A 24 -1.06 -33.09 -28.99
CA TYR A 24 -1.57 -33.42 -27.66
C TYR A 24 -0.72 -32.92 -26.48
N ALA A 25 0.47 -32.35 -26.71
CA ALA A 25 1.38 -31.94 -25.62
C ALA A 25 0.72 -31.00 -24.59
N LEU A 26 0.00 -29.97 -25.04
CA LEU A 26 -0.65 -29.01 -24.15
C LEU A 26 -2.13 -29.33 -23.84
N ARG A 27 -2.66 -30.42 -24.38
CA ARG A 27 -4.03 -30.85 -24.07
C ARG A 27 -4.11 -31.35 -22.63
N ASN A 28 -5.18 -30.97 -21.92
CA ASN A 28 -5.42 -31.33 -20.52
C ASN A 28 -4.22 -31.04 -19.59
N ILE A 29 -3.49 -29.95 -19.88
CA ILE A 29 -2.54 -29.34 -18.95
C ILE A 29 -3.27 -28.24 -18.21
N GLY A 30 -3.35 -28.37 -16.89
CA GLY A 30 -3.81 -27.31 -16.00
C GLY A 30 -2.62 -26.49 -15.52
N TYR A 31 -2.81 -25.18 -15.45
CA TYR A 31 -1.84 -24.25 -14.89
C TYR A 31 -2.57 -23.22 -14.03
N THR A 32 -2.10 -23.02 -12.81
CA THR A 32 -2.55 -21.92 -11.95
C THR A 32 -1.36 -21.26 -11.28
N ARG A 33 -1.44 -19.94 -11.10
CA ARG A 33 -0.44 -19.17 -10.37
C ARG A 33 -1.12 -18.12 -9.51
N HIS A 34 -0.76 -18.05 -8.24
CA HIS A 34 -1.34 -17.11 -7.29
C HIS A 34 -0.32 -16.72 -6.22
N PHE A 35 -0.47 -15.52 -5.68
CA PHE A 35 0.23 -15.11 -4.47
C PHE A 35 -0.39 -15.80 -3.25
N GLN A 36 0.44 -16.23 -2.30
CA GLN A 36 -0.01 -16.84 -1.06
C GLN A 36 -0.88 -15.88 -0.22
N LYS A 37 -0.57 -14.58 -0.27
CA LYS A 37 -1.32 -13.49 0.37
C LYS A 37 -1.86 -12.54 -0.70
N ARG A 38 -2.96 -11.84 -0.39
CA ARG A 38 -3.52 -10.78 -1.25
C ARG A 38 -2.86 -9.42 -1.04
N SER A 39 -2.26 -9.21 0.13
CA SER A 39 -1.52 -8.00 0.47
C SER A 39 -0.31 -8.29 1.36
N CYS A 40 0.65 -7.38 1.34
CA CYS A 40 1.86 -7.38 2.16
C CYS A 40 2.42 -5.97 2.27
N TYR A 41 3.39 -5.74 3.16
CA TYR A 41 4.09 -4.46 3.23
C TYR A 41 5.31 -4.43 2.31
N ARG A 42 5.74 -3.24 1.90
CA ARG A 42 7.02 -3.03 1.22
C ARG A 42 8.16 -3.65 2.06
N GLY A 43 9.01 -4.43 1.40
CA GLY A 43 10.12 -5.19 1.99
C GLY A 43 9.72 -6.55 2.56
N GLU A 44 8.43 -6.88 2.65
CA GLU A 44 7.98 -8.17 3.16
C GLU A 44 8.23 -9.30 2.13
N GLN A 45 8.52 -10.49 2.66
CA GLN A 45 8.65 -11.70 1.86
C GLN A 45 7.32 -12.47 1.81
N LEU A 46 6.98 -12.98 0.63
CA LEU A 46 5.82 -13.84 0.42
C LEU A 46 6.11 -14.93 -0.62
N GLU A 47 5.22 -15.91 -0.71
CA GLU A 47 5.33 -16.98 -1.70
C GLU A 47 4.43 -16.72 -2.92
N LEU A 48 5.01 -16.86 -4.12
CA LEU A 48 4.27 -17.02 -5.36
C LEU A 48 4.17 -18.52 -5.66
N VAL A 49 2.95 -19.05 -5.62
CA VAL A 49 2.67 -20.48 -5.79
C VAL A 49 2.26 -20.74 -7.23
N GLU A 50 3.01 -21.61 -7.90
CA GLU A 50 2.78 -22.07 -9.26
C GLU A 50 2.40 -23.55 -9.22
N GLN A 51 1.27 -23.92 -9.82
CA GLN A 51 0.78 -25.30 -9.87
C GLN A 51 0.54 -25.72 -11.31
N LEU A 52 1.14 -26.85 -11.68
CA LEU A 52 0.96 -27.48 -12.98
C LEU A 52 0.39 -28.88 -12.81
N THR A 53 -0.59 -29.24 -13.62
CA THR A 53 -1.21 -30.57 -13.63
C THR A 53 -1.16 -31.15 -15.04
N ASN A 54 -0.81 -32.44 -15.14
CA ASN A 54 -0.93 -33.21 -16.37
C ASN A 54 -2.03 -34.25 -16.20
N GLU A 55 -3.21 -34.01 -16.75
CA GLU A 55 -4.38 -34.90 -16.60
C GLU A 55 -4.51 -35.90 -17.76
N LYS A 56 -3.38 -36.24 -18.38
CA LYS A 56 -3.32 -37.24 -19.45
C LYS A 56 -2.18 -38.22 -19.23
N TRP A 57 -2.27 -39.33 -19.96
CA TRP A 57 -1.26 -40.38 -19.97
C TRP A 57 0.02 -39.98 -20.73
N LEU A 58 -0.06 -39.04 -21.67
CA LEU A 58 1.11 -38.59 -22.43
C LEU A 58 2.01 -37.72 -21.53
N PRO A 59 3.29 -38.08 -21.30
CA PRO A 59 4.24 -37.22 -20.61
C PRO A 59 4.53 -35.97 -21.44
N VAL A 60 4.95 -34.89 -20.79
CA VAL A 60 5.46 -33.69 -21.44
C VAL A 60 6.93 -33.54 -21.03
N PRO A 61 7.88 -33.93 -21.88
CA PRO A 61 9.30 -34.03 -21.53
C PRO A 61 9.91 -32.67 -21.17
N TRP A 62 9.44 -31.62 -21.82
CA TRP A 62 9.76 -30.25 -21.49
C TRP A 62 8.52 -29.37 -21.67
N LEU A 63 8.30 -28.51 -20.68
CA LEU A 63 7.29 -27.49 -20.67
C LEU A 63 7.97 -26.20 -20.20
N ARG A 64 7.99 -25.21 -21.07
CA ARG A 64 8.48 -23.87 -20.77
C ARG A 64 7.30 -23.00 -20.40
N VAL A 65 7.39 -22.34 -19.25
CA VAL A 65 6.39 -21.40 -18.76
C VAL A 65 7.04 -20.04 -18.70
N GLU A 66 6.49 -19.08 -19.43
CA GLU A 66 7.00 -17.72 -19.53
C GLU A 66 5.92 -16.73 -19.07
N SER A 67 6.27 -15.83 -18.18
CA SER A 67 5.38 -14.75 -17.73
C SER A 67 6.19 -13.49 -17.49
N GLN A 68 5.61 -12.35 -17.85
CA GLN A 68 6.17 -11.05 -17.54
C GLN A 68 5.66 -10.60 -16.17
N LEU A 69 6.58 -10.31 -15.27
CA LEU A 69 6.28 -9.83 -13.92
C LEU A 69 6.94 -8.46 -13.71
N SER A 70 6.50 -7.71 -12.71
CA SER A 70 7.19 -6.47 -12.37
C SER A 70 8.61 -6.76 -11.87
N ALA A 71 9.56 -5.90 -12.25
CA ALA A 71 10.95 -5.97 -11.78
C ALA A 71 11.06 -5.74 -10.25
N PHE A 72 10.09 -5.07 -9.63
CA PHE A 72 10.08 -4.79 -8.18
C PHE A 72 9.67 -5.98 -7.31
N LEU A 73 9.33 -7.13 -7.91
CA LEU A 73 9.15 -8.40 -7.20
C LEU A 73 10.45 -9.20 -7.29
N HIS A 74 11.31 -9.09 -6.28
CA HIS A 74 12.62 -9.73 -6.32
C HIS A 74 12.49 -11.22 -5.98
N PHE A 75 12.84 -12.08 -6.93
CA PHE A 75 12.88 -13.53 -6.74
C PHE A 75 14.20 -13.91 -6.05
N GLN A 76 14.13 -14.72 -5.00
CA GLN A 76 15.33 -15.38 -4.50
C GLN A 76 15.83 -16.38 -5.55
N HIS A 77 17.14 -16.32 -5.85
CA HIS A 77 17.75 -17.16 -6.88
C HIS A 77 17.40 -18.64 -6.65
N GLN A 78 16.89 -19.30 -7.68
CA GLN A 78 16.47 -20.71 -7.64
C GLN A 78 16.92 -21.39 -8.94
N GLU A 79 17.35 -22.64 -8.85
CA GLU A 79 17.72 -23.44 -10.03
C GLU A 79 16.56 -23.51 -11.03
N ASN A 80 16.81 -23.49 -12.34
CA ASN A 80 15.77 -23.48 -13.40
C ASN A 80 14.85 -22.25 -13.40
N LEU A 81 15.40 -21.09 -13.05
CA LEU A 81 14.79 -19.77 -13.28
C LEU A 81 15.74 -18.93 -14.12
N ASP A 82 15.25 -18.43 -15.25
CA ASP A 82 15.91 -17.36 -16.00
C ASP A 82 15.10 -16.07 -15.79
N VAL A 83 15.76 -15.08 -15.19
CA VAL A 83 15.19 -13.77 -14.87
C VAL A 83 15.97 -12.72 -15.63
N SER A 84 15.41 -12.24 -16.73
CA SER A 84 15.95 -11.09 -17.46
C SER A 84 15.21 -9.84 -17.00
N SER A 85 15.89 -9.00 -16.21
CA SER A 85 15.35 -7.73 -15.72
C SER A 85 15.44 -6.63 -16.78
N GLY A 86 14.30 -6.07 -17.16
CA GLY A 86 14.22 -4.74 -17.78
C GLY A 86 13.94 -3.66 -16.74
N GLN A 87 13.76 -2.41 -17.18
CA GLN A 87 13.61 -1.26 -16.28
C GLN A 87 12.32 -1.29 -15.42
N LEU A 88 11.24 -1.90 -15.92
CA LEU A 88 9.93 -1.96 -15.23
C LEU A 88 9.36 -3.37 -15.11
N SER A 89 9.82 -4.30 -15.96
CA SER A 89 9.33 -5.67 -16.02
C SER A 89 10.49 -6.64 -16.19
N GLN A 90 10.34 -7.83 -15.66
CA GLN A 90 11.26 -8.95 -15.79
C GLN A 90 10.54 -10.15 -16.39
N ASN A 91 11.25 -10.86 -17.25
CA ASN A 91 10.75 -12.11 -17.81
C ASN A 91 11.09 -13.25 -16.86
N HIS A 92 10.07 -13.95 -16.37
CA HIS A 92 10.22 -15.12 -15.52
C HIS A 92 9.98 -16.37 -16.34
N LYS A 93 11.04 -17.14 -16.58
CA LYS A 93 10.96 -18.42 -17.31
C LYS A 93 11.21 -19.59 -16.37
N SER A 94 10.26 -20.53 -16.32
CA SER A 94 10.39 -21.82 -15.63
C SER A 94 10.39 -22.96 -16.65
N PHE A 95 11.23 -23.97 -16.40
CA PHE A 95 11.23 -25.21 -17.17
C PHE A 95 10.78 -26.38 -16.29
N PHE A 96 9.91 -27.22 -16.85
CA PHE A 96 9.35 -28.40 -16.18
C PHE A 96 9.38 -29.61 -17.07
N ALA A 97 9.49 -30.79 -16.47
CA ALA A 97 9.10 -32.05 -17.09
C ALA A 97 7.84 -32.55 -16.35
N LEU A 98 6.74 -32.79 -17.06
CA LEU A 98 5.50 -33.29 -16.47
C LEU A 98 5.25 -34.74 -16.87
N MET A 99 5.38 -35.63 -15.88
CA MET A 99 5.02 -37.03 -16.03
C MET A 99 3.49 -37.21 -16.11
N PRO A 100 3.02 -38.38 -16.57
CA PRO A 100 1.58 -38.68 -16.67
C PRO A 100 0.89 -38.54 -15.31
N PHE A 101 -0.32 -37.98 -15.30
CA PHE A 101 -1.17 -37.85 -14.09
C PHE A 101 -0.47 -37.21 -12.88
N THR A 102 0.51 -36.33 -13.13
CA THR A 102 1.33 -35.72 -12.09
C THR A 102 0.92 -34.26 -11.86
N LYS A 103 0.95 -33.84 -10.60
CA LYS A 103 0.82 -32.44 -10.18
C LYS A 103 2.15 -31.95 -9.60
N ILE A 104 2.68 -30.88 -10.15
CA ILE A 104 3.88 -30.20 -9.64
C ILE A 104 3.43 -28.88 -9.00
N THR A 105 3.87 -28.63 -7.76
CA THR A 105 3.65 -27.35 -7.08
C THR A 105 5.00 -26.75 -6.74
N ARG A 106 5.28 -25.57 -7.30
CA ARG A 106 6.48 -24.79 -7.06
C ARG A 106 6.14 -23.56 -6.25
N ARG A 107 6.96 -23.27 -5.25
CA ARG A 107 6.82 -22.07 -4.41
C ARG A 107 8.06 -21.22 -4.61
N HIS A 108 7.84 -20.00 -5.09
CA HIS A 108 8.90 -19.02 -5.27
C HIS A 108 8.82 -18.02 -4.14
N ARG A 109 9.93 -17.84 -3.43
CA ARG A 109 10.05 -16.77 -2.44
C ARG A 109 10.34 -15.47 -3.16
N ILE A 110 9.47 -14.49 -2.96
CA ILE A 110 9.59 -13.16 -3.54
C ILE A 110 9.61 -12.11 -2.44
N THR A 111 10.37 -11.04 -2.67
CA THR A 111 10.39 -9.85 -1.80
C THR A 111 9.78 -8.68 -2.56
N ALA A 112 8.80 -8.01 -1.96
CA ALA A 112 8.13 -6.87 -2.57
C ALA A 112 8.94 -5.58 -2.35
N ALA A 113 9.78 -5.18 -3.30
CA ALA A 113 10.74 -4.09 -3.11
C ALA A 113 10.09 -2.68 -3.15
N LYS A 114 9.04 -2.50 -3.95
CA LYS A 114 8.31 -1.22 -4.10
C LYS A 114 6.82 -1.41 -3.77
N ARG A 115 6.20 -0.40 -3.15
CA ARG A 115 4.73 -0.37 -2.99
C ARG A 115 4.05 -0.34 -4.35
N GLY A 116 2.82 -0.84 -4.43
CA GLY A 116 2.13 -0.92 -5.71
C GLY A 116 1.03 -1.97 -5.80
N LEU A 117 0.28 -1.92 -6.89
CA LEU A 117 -0.64 -2.98 -7.30
C LEU A 117 0.04 -3.87 -8.34
N TYR A 118 0.23 -5.15 -8.01
CA TYR A 118 0.86 -6.13 -8.90
C TYR A 118 -0.19 -7.13 -9.40
N GLN A 119 -0.35 -7.21 -10.71
CA GLN A 119 -1.32 -8.11 -11.34
C GLN A 119 -0.62 -9.20 -12.15
N LEU A 120 -1.03 -10.44 -11.94
CA LEU A 120 -0.69 -11.57 -12.80
C LEU A 120 -1.68 -11.58 -13.97
N GLN A 121 -1.25 -11.10 -15.13
CA GLN A 121 -2.15 -10.96 -16.29
C GLN A 121 -2.25 -12.24 -17.10
N THR A 122 -1.14 -12.69 -17.69
CA THR A 122 -1.10 -13.88 -18.53
C THR A 122 0.19 -14.67 -18.34
N VAL A 123 0.11 -15.94 -18.66
CA VAL A 123 1.26 -16.83 -18.79
C VAL A 123 1.22 -17.50 -20.15
N THR A 124 2.38 -17.67 -20.75
CA THR A 124 2.56 -18.41 -21.99
C THR A 124 3.20 -19.75 -21.64
N ILE A 125 2.52 -20.84 -21.95
CA ILE A 125 3.07 -22.19 -21.84
C ILE A 125 3.44 -22.70 -23.23
N THR A 126 4.66 -23.18 -23.39
CA THR A 126 5.16 -23.81 -24.61
C THR A 126 5.64 -25.21 -24.27
N GLY A 127 5.15 -26.21 -24.98
CA GLY A 127 5.57 -27.60 -24.80
C GLY A 127 5.57 -28.31 -26.13
N GLY A 128 6.39 -29.35 -26.24
CA GLY A 128 6.58 -30.03 -27.51
C GLY A 128 7.12 -31.42 -27.38
N ASP A 129 7.59 -31.90 -28.51
CA ASP A 129 8.13 -33.23 -28.72
C ASP A 129 9.58 -33.31 -28.18
N LEU A 130 10.13 -34.52 -27.99
CA LEU A 130 11.46 -34.75 -27.39
C LEU A 130 12.62 -34.08 -28.16
N LEU A 131 12.50 -33.94 -29.48
CA LEU A 131 13.55 -33.35 -30.32
C LEU A 131 13.29 -31.88 -30.66
N GLY A 132 12.18 -31.30 -30.19
CA GLY A 132 11.81 -29.90 -30.43
C GLY A 132 11.37 -29.59 -31.87
N MET A 133 11.09 -30.61 -32.69
CA MET A 133 10.59 -30.51 -34.07
C MET A 133 9.18 -29.92 -34.16
N GLU A 134 8.30 -30.23 -33.20
CA GLU A 134 6.92 -29.75 -33.16
C GLU A 134 6.64 -29.17 -31.77
N GLN A 135 6.13 -27.94 -31.74
CA GLN A 135 5.87 -27.21 -30.50
C GLN A 135 4.47 -26.62 -30.53
N GLN A 136 3.81 -26.67 -29.38
CA GLN A 136 2.56 -25.97 -29.15
C GLN A 136 2.79 -24.86 -28.15
N THR A 137 2.15 -23.72 -28.38
CA THR A 137 2.12 -22.60 -27.43
C THR A 137 0.67 -22.27 -27.10
N ARG A 138 0.40 -22.02 -25.81
CA ARG A 138 -0.91 -21.62 -25.32
C ARG A 138 -0.74 -20.50 -24.30
N GLN A 139 -1.51 -19.44 -24.46
CA GLN A 139 -1.61 -18.37 -23.46
C GLN A 139 -2.77 -18.68 -22.51
N ILE A 140 -2.53 -18.50 -21.21
CA ILE A 140 -3.51 -18.73 -20.15
C ILE A 140 -3.67 -17.42 -19.36
N PRO A 141 -4.90 -16.88 -19.25
CA PRO A 141 -5.16 -15.72 -18.41
C PRO A 141 -5.04 -16.10 -16.93
N LEU A 142 -4.48 -15.20 -16.14
CA LEU A 142 -4.35 -15.29 -14.69
C LEU A 142 -5.19 -14.19 -14.04
N GLY A 143 -5.53 -14.36 -12.76
CA GLY A 143 -6.35 -13.41 -11.99
C GLY A 143 -5.75 -13.06 -10.63
N GLY A 144 -4.47 -13.35 -10.41
CA GLY A 144 -3.81 -13.07 -9.14
C GLY A 144 -3.48 -11.59 -9.00
N ILE A 145 -3.85 -11.00 -7.85
CA ILE A 145 -3.55 -9.61 -7.51
C ILE A 145 -2.82 -9.59 -6.17
N LEU A 146 -1.78 -8.79 -6.08
CA LEU A 146 -1.06 -8.48 -4.85
C LEU A 146 -1.03 -6.96 -4.64
N VAL A 147 -1.50 -6.50 -3.49
CA VAL A 147 -1.37 -5.12 -3.06
C VAL A 147 -0.20 -5.00 -2.09
N VAL A 148 0.81 -4.20 -2.44
CA VAL A 148 1.96 -3.94 -1.58
C VAL A 148 1.78 -2.58 -0.93
N TYR A 149 1.48 -2.57 0.36
CA TYR A 149 1.31 -1.36 1.16
C TYR A 149 2.64 -0.65 1.39
N PRO A 150 2.66 0.69 1.52
CA PRO A 150 3.82 1.35 2.09
C PRO A 150 4.08 0.80 3.50
N ARG A 151 5.34 0.69 3.90
CA ARG A 151 5.67 0.32 5.28
C ARG A 151 5.47 1.56 6.15
N PRO A 152 4.56 1.54 7.14
CA PRO A 152 4.35 2.71 8.00
C PRO A 152 5.66 3.09 8.71
N ALA A 153 6.07 4.34 8.57
CA ALA A 153 7.27 4.84 9.24
C ALA A 153 6.97 5.08 10.74
N GLU A 154 8.01 4.96 11.57
CA GLU A 154 7.93 5.49 12.93
C GLU A 154 7.90 7.02 12.85
N VAL A 155 6.86 7.62 13.44
CA VAL A 155 6.63 9.06 13.39
C VAL A 155 6.65 9.65 14.80
N PRO A 156 7.13 10.90 14.97
CA PRO A 156 7.07 11.60 16.26
C PRO A 156 5.62 11.96 16.59
N VAL A 157 4.94 11.09 17.33
CA VAL A 157 3.52 11.25 17.72
C VAL A 157 3.29 12.54 18.53
N ASN A 158 4.31 12.99 19.26
CA ASN A 158 4.31 14.26 20.01
C ASN A 158 4.32 15.51 19.11
N GLU A 159 4.79 15.40 17.88
CA GLU A 159 4.80 16.49 16.90
C GLU A 159 3.53 16.50 16.03
N LEU A 160 2.66 15.51 16.17
CA LEU A 160 1.37 15.54 15.49
C LEU A 160 0.55 16.75 15.99
N PRO A 161 -0.23 17.37 15.08
CA PRO A 161 -1.14 18.44 15.46
C PRO A 161 -2.03 17.94 16.58
N SER A 162 -1.92 18.60 17.73
CA SER A 162 -2.66 18.21 18.91
C SER A 162 -3.27 19.45 19.53
N HIS A 163 -4.60 19.50 19.55
CA HIS A 163 -5.29 20.46 20.42
C HIS A 163 -5.08 20.17 21.92
N SER A 164 -4.44 19.05 22.33
CA SER A 164 -3.98 18.75 23.70
C SER A 164 -3.41 17.32 23.83
N TRP A 165 -2.20 17.03 23.35
CA TRP A 165 -1.54 15.76 23.69
C TRP A 165 -0.74 15.79 24.99
N GLN A 166 -0.77 16.91 25.72
CA GLN A 166 -0.19 17.02 27.05
C GLN A 166 -1.19 17.69 27.97
N GLY A 167 -1.53 17.00 29.06
CA GLY A 167 -2.04 17.68 30.25
C GLY A 167 -1.11 18.85 30.59
N GLU A 168 -1.72 19.94 31.04
CA GLU A 168 -1.10 21.23 31.39
C GLU A 168 -0.80 22.24 30.28
N ILE A 169 -1.63 22.38 29.24
CA ILE A 169 -2.03 23.75 28.84
C ILE A 169 -3.53 23.74 28.53
N SER A 170 -4.28 24.39 29.42
CA SER A 170 -5.67 24.76 29.20
C SER A 170 -5.73 25.86 28.14
N VAL A 171 -5.75 25.48 26.86
CA VAL A 171 -6.19 26.42 25.82
C VAL A 171 -7.70 26.53 25.91
N ARG A 172 -8.12 27.52 26.71
CA ARG A 172 -9.49 28.02 26.77
C ARG A 172 -9.96 28.42 25.37
N ARG A 173 -10.68 27.54 24.67
CA ARG A 173 -11.62 27.95 23.62
C ARG A 173 -12.72 26.89 23.50
N TRP A 174 -13.87 27.24 24.07
CA TRP A 174 -15.22 26.75 23.80
C TRP A 174 -15.31 25.38 23.12
N ILE A 175 -15.20 24.32 23.93
CA ILE A 175 -15.55 22.94 23.57
C ILE A 175 -16.70 22.53 24.49
N ILE A 176 -17.72 21.91 23.90
CA ILE A 176 -18.91 21.43 24.62
C ILE A 176 -18.46 20.39 25.66
N GLU A 177 -18.80 20.65 26.92
CA GLU A 177 -18.54 19.74 28.05
C GLU A 177 -19.37 18.46 27.87
N ASP A 178 -18.77 17.28 28.04
CA ASP A 178 -19.50 16.01 27.99
C ASP A 178 -20.23 15.79 29.33
N PRO A 179 -21.58 15.81 29.37
CA PRO A 179 -22.33 15.69 30.62
C PRO A 179 -22.20 14.31 31.30
N PHE A 180 -21.58 13.31 30.66
CA PHE A 180 -21.45 11.96 31.18
C PHE A 180 -20.10 11.65 31.82
N VAL A 181 -19.05 12.41 31.51
CA VAL A 181 -17.69 12.16 32.03
C VAL A 181 -17.35 13.19 33.09
N ILE A 182 -17.38 12.80 34.37
CA ILE A 182 -17.06 13.69 35.50
C ILE A 182 -15.62 13.44 35.94
N THR A 183 -14.71 14.37 35.65
CA THR A 183 -13.28 14.28 36.02
C THR A 183 -13.02 14.81 37.43
N GLY A 184 -13.93 15.63 37.98
CA GLY A 184 -13.73 16.20 39.32
C GLY A 184 -14.86 17.11 39.80
N ALA A 185 -14.53 17.98 40.75
CA ALA A 185 -15.41 19.04 41.24
C ALA A 185 -14.62 20.34 41.35
N ARG A 186 -15.25 21.45 40.95
CA ARG A 186 -14.68 22.80 41.05
C ARG A 186 -15.61 23.75 41.78
N ASP A 187 -15.08 24.86 42.27
CA ASP A 187 -15.87 25.93 42.89
C ASP A 187 -16.91 26.49 41.91
N TYR A 188 -18.12 26.72 42.41
CA TYR A 188 -19.20 27.36 41.67
C TYR A 188 -18.84 28.78 41.26
N ARG A 189 -19.11 29.11 39.99
CA ARG A 189 -18.96 30.45 39.44
C ARG A 189 -20.30 30.96 38.94
N THR A 190 -20.46 32.28 38.99
CA THR A 190 -21.64 32.96 38.45
C THR A 190 -21.76 32.67 36.95
N GLY A 191 -22.78 31.91 36.57
CA GLY A 191 -22.98 31.40 35.20
C GLY A 191 -23.18 29.88 35.13
N ASP A 192 -22.74 29.14 36.15
CA ASP A 192 -22.94 27.70 36.22
C ASP A 192 -24.40 27.35 36.53
N GLY A 193 -24.95 26.38 35.79
CA GLY A 193 -26.34 25.94 35.94
C GLY A 193 -26.53 25.13 37.22
N TYR A 194 -27.64 25.35 37.95
CA TYR A 194 -27.94 24.62 39.19
C TYR A 194 -28.01 23.09 39.02
N LYS A 195 -28.26 22.59 37.81
CA LYS A 195 -28.26 21.15 37.49
C LYS A 195 -26.87 20.51 37.57
N GLN A 196 -25.81 21.29 37.50
CA GLN A 196 -24.43 20.83 37.52
C GLN A 196 -23.85 20.78 38.94
N VAL A 197 -24.61 21.18 39.97
CA VAL A 197 -24.13 21.23 41.36
C VAL A 197 -23.89 19.82 41.92
N ASN A 198 -22.66 19.58 42.37
CA ASN A 198 -22.30 18.35 43.06
C ASN A 198 -22.57 18.52 44.56
N TRP A 199 -23.76 18.13 45.00
CA TRP A 199 -24.18 18.25 46.41
C TRP A 199 -23.28 17.48 47.38
N LYS A 200 -22.72 16.35 46.95
CA LYS A 200 -21.84 15.52 47.79
C LYS A 200 -20.47 16.18 48.01
N ALA A 201 -19.92 16.82 46.97
CA ALA A 201 -18.69 17.60 47.08
C ALA A 201 -18.92 18.90 47.87
N THR A 202 -20.05 19.56 47.65
CA THR A 202 -20.47 20.77 48.38
C THR A 202 -20.56 20.52 49.89
N ALA A 203 -21.17 19.41 50.32
CA ALA A 203 -21.30 19.06 51.73
C ALA A 203 -19.95 18.82 52.42
N ARG A 204 -18.92 18.38 51.69
CA ARG A 204 -17.57 18.14 52.24
C ARG A 204 -16.69 19.39 52.24
N ALA A 205 -16.81 20.23 51.23
CA ALA A 205 -15.99 21.43 51.08
C ALA A 205 -16.55 22.65 51.83
N GLY A 206 -17.82 22.61 52.27
CA GLY A 206 -18.49 23.73 52.95
C GLY A 206 -18.82 24.92 52.04
N ARG A 207 -18.60 24.79 50.73
CA ARG A 207 -18.85 25.82 49.71
C ARG A 207 -19.38 25.15 48.44
N LEU A 208 -20.22 25.84 47.67
CA LEU A 208 -20.91 25.27 46.52
C LEU A 208 -19.90 24.76 45.47
N GLN A 209 -20.00 23.48 45.13
CA GLN A 209 -19.17 22.80 44.14
C GLN A 209 -20.02 22.37 42.94
N VAL A 210 -19.42 22.40 41.76
CA VAL A 210 -20.03 21.99 40.48
C VAL A 210 -19.24 20.80 39.94
N HIS A 211 -19.93 19.85 39.31
CA HIS A 211 -19.29 18.79 38.55
C HIS A 211 -18.37 19.39 37.50
N GLN A 212 -17.11 18.96 37.50
CA GLN A 212 -16.18 19.26 36.41
C GLN A 212 -16.28 18.12 35.42
N TYR A 213 -16.78 18.44 34.23
CA TYR A 213 -16.90 17.50 33.12
C TYR A 213 -15.62 17.45 32.31
N ASP A 214 -15.28 16.29 31.77
CA ASP A 214 -14.21 16.12 30.81
C ASP A 214 -14.65 16.56 29.41
N PHE A 215 -13.67 16.80 28.54
CA PHE A 215 -13.93 17.16 27.16
C PHE A 215 -13.74 15.95 26.24
N THR A 216 -14.81 15.48 25.59
CA THR A 216 -14.71 14.50 24.51
C THR A 216 -14.55 15.26 23.19
N ALA A 217 -13.31 15.42 22.71
CA ALA A 217 -13.08 15.92 21.36
C ALA A 217 -13.08 14.73 20.39
N ASP A 218 -14.03 14.70 19.46
CA ASP A 218 -14.04 13.79 18.30
C ASP A 218 -12.94 14.23 17.32
N ARG A 219 -11.69 13.92 17.66
CA ARG A 219 -10.50 14.41 16.93
C ARG A 219 -10.26 13.57 15.71
N LYS A 220 -10.20 14.25 14.57
CA LYS A 220 -10.00 13.66 13.25
C LYS A 220 -8.70 14.20 12.69
N LEU A 221 -7.71 13.33 12.52
CA LEU A 221 -6.49 13.68 11.81
C LEU A 221 -6.75 13.62 10.30
N MET A 222 -6.42 14.68 9.58
CA MET A 222 -6.30 14.66 8.13
C MET A 222 -4.83 14.81 7.75
N VAL A 223 -4.28 13.81 7.06
CA VAL A 223 -2.90 13.87 6.56
C VAL A 223 -2.91 14.27 5.08
N TYR A 224 -2.35 15.43 4.76
CA TYR A 224 -2.12 15.85 3.38
C TYR A 224 -0.67 15.60 2.97
N LEU A 225 -0.47 14.93 1.85
CA LEU A 225 0.85 14.74 1.25
C LEU A 225 0.97 15.49 -0.07
N ASN A 226 1.99 16.32 -0.18
CA ASN A 226 2.36 16.98 -1.43
C ASN A 226 3.35 16.12 -2.24
N VAL A 227 3.02 15.86 -3.50
CA VAL A 227 3.91 15.16 -4.46
C VAL A 227 4.97 16.06 -5.07
N GLU A 228 4.75 17.37 -5.05
CA GLU A 228 5.65 18.32 -5.68
C GLU A 228 6.94 18.46 -4.88
N ASP A 229 8.09 18.38 -5.56
CA ASP A 229 9.42 18.55 -4.95
C ASP A 229 9.95 19.98 -5.06
N ARG A 230 9.31 20.82 -5.88
CA ARG A 230 9.61 22.25 -6.08
C ARG A 230 8.40 22.96 -6.68
N GLU A 231 8.36 24.28 -6.54
CA GLU A 231 7.27 25.15 -7.00
C GLU A 231 6.94 25.01 -8.51
N ALA A 232 7.96 24.85 -9.35
CA ALA A 232 7.80 24.75 -10.80
C ALA A 232 7.75 23.29 -11.32
N MET A 233 7.40 22.31 -10.48
CA MET A 233 7.23 20.93 -10.94
C MET A 233 6.08 20.85 -11.96
N TRP A 234 6.29 20.17 -13.09
CA TRP A 234 5.26 20.02 -14.13
C TRP A 234 4.34 18.83 -13.88
N ARG A 235 4.85 17.60 -14.00
CA ARG A 235 4.04 16.38 -13.84
C ARG A 235 4.81 15.24 -13.19
N SER A 236 6.03 15.02 -13.66
CA SER A 236 6.89 13.94 -13.17
C SER A 236 7.70 14.39 -11.97
N VAL A 237 7.72 13.55 -10.94
CA VAL A 237 8.55 13.73 -9.75
C VAL A 237 10.01 13.48 -10.11
N THR A 238 10.93 14.36 -9.69
CA THR A 238 12.38 14.10 -9.88
C THR A 238 12.92 13.26 -8.73
N SER A 239 12.43 13.51 -7.51
CA SER A 239 12.88 12.83 -6.29
C SER A 239 11.87 11.77 -5.83
N GLU A 240 11.71 10.67 -6.58
CA GLU A 240 10.74 9.61 -6.26
C GLU A 240 10.90 9.09 -4.83
N GLU A 241 12.14 8.81 -4.40
CA GLU A 241 12.45 8.29 -3.05
C GLU A 241 11.95 9.21 -1.92
N MET A 242 12.01 10.52 -2.12
CA MET A 242 11.56 11.49 -1.14
C MET A 242 10.05 11.44 -0.96
N ILE A 243 9.29 11.33 -2.07
CA ILE A 243 7.84 11.23 -2.01
C ILE A 243 7.40 9.86 -1.48
N GLU A 244 8.07 8.77 -1.88
CA GLU A 244 7.83 7.44 -1.31
C GLU A 244 7.96 7.44 0.21
N ARG A 245 8.98 8.12 0.73
CA ARG A 245 9.15 8.32 2.17
C ARG A 245 8.03 9.16 2.78
N GLY A 246 7.53 10.18 2.08
CA GLY A 246 6.35 10.94 2.50
C GLY A 246 5.10 10.07 2.62
N ILE A 247 4.93 9.10 1.71
CA ILE A 247 3.83 8.12 1.78
C ILE A 247 4.00 7.20 3.00
N GLU A 248 5.22 6.74 3.30
CA GLU A 248 5.51 5.94 4.50
C GLU A 248 5.25 6.72 5.80
N MET A 249 5.59 8.01 5.85
CA MET A 249 5.29 8.88 7.00
C MET A 249 3.78 9.13 7.15
N ALA A 250 3.07 9.34 6.04
CA ALA A 250 1.62 9.48 6.06
C ALA A 250 0.95 8.20 6.58
N ALA A 251 1.42 7.03 6.14
CA ALA A 251 0.98 5.73 6.65
C ALA A 251 1.27 5.56 8.15
N GLY A 252 2.46 5.98 8.60
CA GLY A 252 2.87 5.97 10.01
C GLY A 252 1.99 6.85 10.91
N ALA A 253 1.72 8.08 10.47
CA ALA A 253 0.83 9.01 11.17
C ALA A 253 -0.60 8.47 11.27
N ALA A 254 -1.17 8.01 10.15
CA ALA A 254 -2.50 7.43 10.13
C ALA A 254 -2.60 6.18 11.02
N GLN A 255 -1.61 5.29 10.95
CA GLN A 255 -1.55 4.09 11.80
C GLN A 255 -1.50 4.44 13.29
N SER A 256 -0.64 5.37 13.69
CA SER A 256 -0.46 5.78 15.09
C SER A 256 -1.75 6.36 15.68
N VAL A 257 -2.46 7.20 14.91
CA VAL A 257 -3.72 7.82 15.30
C VAL A 257 -4.86 6.79 15.40
N ILE A 258 -5.00 5.92 14.39
CA ILE A 258 -6.06 4.89 14.39
C ILE A 258 -5.84 3.88 15.52
N GLN A 259 -4.60 3.49 15.80
CA GLN A 259 -4.28 2.60 16.93
C GLN A 259 -4.56 3.23 18.29
N SER A 260 -4.50 4.56 18.37
CA SER A 260 -4.88 5.33 19.57
C SER A 260 -6.41 5.53 19.70
N GLY A 261 -7.21 4.94 18.79
CA GLY A 261 -8.67 5.00 18.84
C GLY A 261 -9.30 6.24 18.20
N MET A 262 -8.50 7.06 17.51
CA MET A 262 -8.98 8.26 16.81
C MET A 262 -9.24 7.99 15.33
N GLU A 263 -9.86 8.97 14.65
CA GLU A 263 -10.14 8.89 13.22
C GLU A 263 -9.00 9.50 12.40
N ALA A 264 -8.65 8.86 11.28
CA ALA A 264 -7.65 9.38 10.35
C ALA A 264 -8.15 9.35 8.90
N GLY A 265 -7.87 10.43 8.18
CA GLY A 265 -8.08 10.60 6.75
C GLY A 265 -6.77 10.90 6.04
N PHE A 266 -6.80 10.85 4.72
CA PHE A 266 -5.63 11.10 3.87
C PHE A 266 -6.01 11.85 2.61
N GLY A 267 -5.22 12.84 2.22
CA GLY A 267 -5.35 13.54 0.95
C GLY A 267 -4.01 13.77 0.26
N CYS A 268 -3.99 13.81 -1.07
CA CYS A 268 -2.79 14.16 -1.84
C CYS A 268 -3.13 14.64 -3.24
N ASN A 269 -2.26 15.46 -3.83
CA ASN A 269 -2.34 15.93 -5.22
C ASN A 269 -1.78 14.93 -6.24
N MET A 270 -2.01 13.63 -5.98
CA MET A 270 -1.64 12.49 -6.84
C MET A 270 -2.89 11.71 -7.23
N PRO A 271 -2.91 11.05 -8.40
CA PRO A 271 -3.98 10.13 -8.76
C PRO A 271 -3.69 8.73 -8.21
N MET A 272 -4.75 7.94 -8.03
CA MET A 272 -4.62 6.49 -7.94
C MET A 272 -4.47 5.89 -9.34
N LEU A 273 -3.88 4.69 -9.40
CA LEU A 273 -3.71 3.90 -10.63
C LEU A 273 -4.98 3.89 -11.49
N GLY A 274 -4.89 4.46 -12.69
CA GLY A 274 -6.01 4.58 -13.65
C GLY A 274 -7.00 5.72 -13.41
N GLY A 275 -6.78 6.56 -12.39
CA GLY A 275 -7.52 7.80 -12.11
C GLY A 275 -6.83 9.04 -12.70
N MET A 276 -7.53 10.18 -12.66
CA MET A 276 -6.99 11.47 -13.10
C MET A 276 -7.06 12.58 -12.04
N ASP A 277 -7.78 12.35 -10.95
CA ASP A 277 -8.06 13.34 -9.92
C ASP A 277 -7.20 13.13 -8.67
N SER A 278 -7.05 14.19 -7.87
CA SER A 278 -6.46 14.09 -6.53
C SER A 278 -7.25 13.13 -5.64
N VAL A 279 -6.57 12.49 -4.70
CA VAL A 279 -7.21 11.61 -3.72
C VAL A 279 -7.53 12.39 -2.45
N ILE A 280 -8.75 12.24 -1.94
CA ILE A 280 -9.16 12.63 -0.58
C ILE A 280 -10.01 11.52 0.00
N LEU A 281 -9.59 11.03 1.18
CA LEU A 281 -10.28 10.04 1.98
C LEU A 281 -10.61 10.67 3.33
N GLU A 282 -11.90 10.81 3.60
CA GLU A 282 -12.39 11.43 4.83
C GLU A 282 -11.99 10.62 6.08
N PRO A 283 -11.77 11.29 7.22
CA PRO A 283 -11.38 10.60 8.44
C PRO A 283 -12.45 9.65 8.93
N ARG A 284 -12.04 8.42 9.25
CA ARG A 284 -12.86 7.43 9.94
C ARG A 284 -12.02 6.64 10.94
N GLY A 285 -12.67 6.01 11.90
CA GLY A 285 -12.00 5.16 12.88
C GLY A 285 -11.83 3.70 12.45
N GLY A 286 -10.94 3.01 13.16
CA GLY A 286 -10.84 1.55 13.14
C GLY A 286 -9.95 0.95 12.05
N ASN A 287 -9.69 -0.35 12.18
CA ASN A 287 -8.74 -1.06 11.32
C ASN A 287 -9.19 -1.14 9.84
N GLY A 288 -10.50 -1.09 9.57
CA GLY A 288 -11.02 -1.03 8.21
C GLY A 288 -10.56 0.23 7.47
N GLN A 289 -10.61 1.39 8.14
CA GLN A 289 -10.09 2.63 7.59
C GLN A 289 -8.59 2.53 7.34
N LEU A 290 -7.80 2.00 8.28
CA LEU A 290 -6.36 1.87 8.10
C LEU A 290 -6.02 1.06 6.83
N ILE A 291 -6.72 -0.04 6.58
CA ILE A 291 -6.54 -0.84 5.37
C ILE A 291 -6.91 -0.04 4.12
N GLU A 292 -8.01 0.72 4.14
CA GLU A 292 -8.44 1.58 3.02
C GLU A 292 -7.40 2.66 2.70
N LEU A 293 -6.85 3.33 3.72
CA LEU A 293 -5.79 4.31 3.57
C LEU A 293 -4.52 3.68 2.97
N LEU A 294 -4.08 2.53 3.50
CA LEU A 294 -2.89 1.82 3.01
C LEU A 294 -3.08 1.30 1.56
N GLU A 295 -4.28 0.86 1.22
CA GLU A 295 -4.63 0.45 -0.15
C GLU A 295 -4.62 1.63 -1.12
N ALA A 296 -5.14 2.78 -0.70
CA ALA A 296 -5.08 4.00 -1.51
C ALA A 296 -3.64 4.44 -1.73
N MET A 297 -2.84 4.50 -0.66
CA MET A 297 -1.41 4.83 -0.72
C MET A 297 -0.61 3.84 -1.58
N ALA A 298 -0.94 2.55 -1.56
CA ALA A 298 -0.33 1.54 -2.42
C ALA A 298 -0.63 1.77 -3.90
N ARG A 299 -1.76 2.39 -4.23
CA ARG A 299 -2.21 2.63 -5.60
C ARG A 299 -1.83 4.00 -6.15
N LEU A 300 -1.23 4.89 -5.35
CA LEU A 300 -0.82 6.21 -5.84
C LEU A 300 0.22 6.12 -6.95
N GLU A 301 -0.02 6.83 -8.05
CA GLU A 301 0.96 7.10 -9.09
C GLU A 301 1.71 8.40 -8.74
N LEU A 302 3.04 8.40 -8.86
CA LEU A 302 3.89 9.56 -8.55
C LEU A 302 3.84 10.60 -9.68
N THR A 303 2.64 11.11 -9.93
CA THR A 303 2.37 12.18 -10.89
C THR A 303 1.51 13.25 -10.25
N ARG A 304 1.69 14.50 -10.67
CA ARG A 304 0.85 15.60 -10.18
C ARG A 304 -0.45 15.70 -10.98
N THR A 305 -1.58 15.76 -10.26
CA THR A 305 -2.90 16.06 -10.84
C THR A 305 -3.20 17.55 -10.85
N GLU A 306 -3.00 18.23 -9.72
CA GLU A 306 -3.24 19.66 -9.50
C GLU A 306 -2.14 20.29 -8.64
N ARG A 307 -2.08 21.63 -8.56
CA ARG A 307 -1.11 22.28 -7.68
C ARG A 307 -1.48 22.01 -6.22
N PHE A 308 -0.51 21.74 -5.36
CA PHE A 308 -0.83 21.44 -3.96
C PHE A 308 -1.53 22.59 -3.23
N ALA A 309 -1.15 23.84 -3.54
CA ALA A 309 -1.83 25.02 -3.00
C ALA A 309 -3.31 25.09 -3.45
N GLU A 310 -3.64 24.68 -4.67
CA GLU A 310 -5.03 24.64 -5.17
C GLU A 310 -5.86 23.57 -4.43
N LEU A 311 -5.26 22.42 -4.15
CA LEU A 311 -5.88 21.38 -3.31
C LEU A 311 -6.18 21.93 -1.90
N LEU A 312 -5.20 22.55 -1.23
CA LEU A 312 -5.41 23.13 0.09
C LEU A 312 -6.43 24.27 0.07
N GLN A 313 -6.44 25.08 -0.99
CA GLN A 313 -7.43 26.13 -1.17
C GLN A 313 -8.84 25.56 -1.25
N ARG A 314 -9.06 24.51 -2.05
CA ARG A 314 -10.34 23.80 -2.15
C ARG A 314 -10.80 23.30 -0.78
N GLU A 315 -9.88 22.72 0.00
CA GLU A 315 -10.20 22.22 1.34
C GLU A 315 -10.47 23.34 2.36
N ALA A 316 -9.79 24.48 2.22
CA ALA A 316 -10.07 25.67 3.03
C ALA A 316 -11.42 26.29 2.68
N ASP A 317 -11.80 26.30 1.39
CA ASP A 317 -13.06 26.84 0.89
C ASP A 317 -14.26 25.98 1.32
N ASN A 318 -14.07 24.67 1.50
CA ASN A 318 -15.06 23.76 2.09
C ASN A 318 -15.35 24.05 3.58
N ALA A 319 -14.59 24.96 4.21
CA ALA A 319 -14.80 25.45 5.57
C ALA A 319 -14.88 24.37 6.65
N TYR A 320 -14.15 23.25 6.47
CA TYR A 320 -14.00 22.26 7.52
C TYR A 320 -13.37 22.90 8.76
N SER A 321 -13.89 22.56 9.93
CA SER A 321 -13.41 23.04 11.22
C SER A 321 -13.17 21.86 12.17
N GLN A 322 -12.41 22.10 13.24
CA GLN A 322 -12.13 21.13 14.30
C GLN A 322 -11.37 19.86 13.84
N ARG A 323 -10.58 19.96 12.76
CA ARG A 323 -9.66 18.91 12.33
C ARG A 323 -8.24 19.18 12.83
N ASP A 324 -7.54 18.10 13.15
CA ASP A 324 -6.08 18.11 13.29
C ASP A 324 -5.52 17.83 11.89
N ILE A 325 -4.72 18.74 11.34
CA ILE A 325 -4.23 18.65 9.94
C ILE A 325 -2.71 18.56 9.96
N LEU A 326 -2.19 17.47 9.39
CA LEU A 326 -0.78 17.27 9.15
C LEU A 326 -0.50 17.45 7.66
N ILE A 327 0.41 18.36 7.31
CA ILE A 327 0.84 18.57 5.93
C ILE A 327 2.28 18.06 5.77
N ILE A 328 2.50 17.10 4.88
CA ILE A 328 3.83 16.55 4.57
C ILE A 328 4.24 17.05 3.19
N SER A 329 5.39 17.72 3.09
CA SER A 329 5.84 18.29 1.82
C SER A 329 7.37 18.28 1.70
N ALA A 330 7.87 18.23 0.46
CA ALA A 330 9.28 18.34 0.14
C ALA A 330 9.75 19.81 0.05
N TYR A 331 8.84 20.72 -0.29
CA TYR A 331 9.08 22.16 -0.31
C TYR A 331 7.92 22.91 0.34
N TRP A 332 8.18 24.15 0.75
CA TRP A 332 7.17 25.05 1.31
C TRP A 332 7.34 26.44 0.69
N ASN A 333 6.27 27.01 0.16
CA ASN A 333 6.27 28.37 -0.41
C ASN A 333 5.15 29.22 0.23
N GLU A 334 5.13 30.52 -0.10
CA GLU A 334 4.17 31.47 0.45
C GLU A 334 2.71 31.12 0.10
N GLU A 335 2.46 30.53 -1.09
CA GLU A 335 1.11 30.12 -1.48
C GLU A 335 0.56 28.99 -0.60
N ILE A 336 1.37 27.97 -0.32
CA ILE A 336 1.00 26.86 0.57
C ILE A 336 0.81 27.39 2.00
N ASP A 337 1.70 28.27 2.47
CA ASP A 337 1.62 28.87 3.80
C ASP A 337 0.32 29.68 3.98
N LEU A 338 -0.06 30.46 2.98
CA LEU A 338 -1.31 31.22 2.98
C LEU A 338 -2.53 30.30 3.11
N GLN A 339 -2.58 29.18 2.39
CA GLN A 339 -3.72 28.25 2.51
C GLN A 339 -3.70 27.50 3.85
N ALA A 340 -2.52 27.16 4.38
CA ALA A 340 -2.39 26.59 5.71
C ALA A 340 -2.91 27.56 6.80
N GLU A 341 -2.63 28.86 6.69
CA GLU A 341 -3.19 29.89 7.57
C GLU A 341 -4.71 30.02 7.43
N ARG A 342 -5.26 29.92 6.22
CA ARG A 342 -6.71 29.89 6.03
C ARG A 342 -7.36 28.67 6.71
N LEU A 343 -6.74 27.50 6.61
CA LEU A 343 -7.17 26.30 7.34
C LEU A 343 -7.11 26.50 8.85
N ARG A 344 -6.06 27.15 9.39
CA ARG A 344 -6.00 27.54 10.81
C ARG A 344 -7.12 28.52 11.18
N GLY A 345 -7.39 29.51 10.32
CA GLY A 345 -8.46 30.48 10.46
C GLY A 345 -9.86 29.86 10.55
N ASN A 346 -10.07 28.73 9.88
CA ASN A 346 -11.31 27.94 9.97
C ASN A 346 -11.44 27.14 11.29
N GLY A 347 -10.47 27.24 12.21
CA GLY A 347 -10.49 26.57 13.51
C GLY A 347 -9.84 25.19 13.52
N ASN A 348 -8.99 24.87 12.54
CA ASN A 348 -8.20 23.63 12.52
C ASN A 348 -6.84 23.84 13.18
N ALA A 349 -6.26 22.78 13.75
CA ALA A 349 -4.83 22.77 14.07
C ALA A 349 -4.07 22.33 12.83
N VAL A 350 -3.04 23.07 12.42
CA VAL A 350 -2.26 22.75 11.21
C VAL A 350 -0.78 22.71 11.55
N VAL A 351 -0.18 21.53 11.44
CA VAL A 351 1.27 21.29 11.54
C VAL A 351 1.78 20.84 10.18
N HIS A 352 3.01 21.23 9.85
CA HIS A 352 3.68 20.78 8.63
C HIS A 352 4.97 20.04 8.96
N TRP A 353 5.30 19.02 8.17
CA TRP A 353 6.55 18.29 8.21
C TRP A 353 7.27 18.44 6.88
N MET A 354 8.51 18.94 6.94
CA MET A 354 9.41 19.02 5.79
C MET A 354 10.13 17.68 5.61
N LEU A 355 9.98 17.06 4.44
CA LEU A 355 10.64 15.78 4.10
C LEU A 355 12.17 15.87 4.15
N ALA A 356 12.71 17.08 3.90
CA ALA A 356 14.14 17.34 3.92
C ALA A 356 14.75 17.24 5.33
N ASP A 357 13.99 17.61 6.36
CA ASP A 357 14.50 17.77 7.73
C ASP A 357 14.36 16.49 8.58
N MET A 358 13.53 15.56 8.11
CA MET A 358 13.26 14.33 8.85
C MET A 358 14.44 13.35 8.76
N PRO A 359 14.71 12.54 9.80
CA PRO A 359 15.80 11.56 9.80
C PRO A 359 15.58 10.41 8.82
N ARG A 360 16.57 10.09 7.97
CA ARG A 360 16.51 8.91 7.08
C ARG A 360 16.47 7.64 7.92
N ASN A 361 15.53 6.73 7.63
CA ASN A 361 15.41 5.45 8.34
C ASN A 361 16.73 4.68 8.29
N GLN A 362 17.18 4.17 9.44
CA GLN A 362 18.49 3.56 9.62
C GLN A 362 18.66 2.22 8.86
N GLU A 363 17.59 1.65 8.30
CA GLU A 363 17.64 0.39 7.52
C GLU A 363 18.39 0.53 6.18
N GLU A 364 18.55 1.74 5.62
CA GLU A 364 19.34 1.95 4.38
C GLU A 364 20.85 1.74 4.58
N LYS A 365 21.38 1.82 5.81
CA LYS A 365 22.80 1.56 6.07
C LYS A 365 23.16 0.07 6.08
N ALA A 366 22.19 -0.82 6.25
CA ALA A 366 22.44 -2.27 6.27
C ALA A 366 22.41 -2.91 4.87
N GLY A 367 21.71 -2.30 3.90
CA GLY A 367 21.57 -2.83 2.54
C GLY A 367 22.69 -2.47 1.56
N ALA A 368 23.54 -1.48 1.89
CA ALA A 368 24.65 -1.04 1.04
C ALA A 368 26.01 -1.67 1.42
N ALA A 369 26.02 -2.57 2.41
CA ALA A 369 27.23 -3.25 2.90
C ALA A 369 27.17 -4.79 2.79
N GLY A 370 26.25 -5.33 1.97
CA GLY A 370 26.05 -6.77 1.76
C GLY A 370 26.43 -7.22 0.36
#